data_AF-A0A256W749-F1
#
_entry.id   AF-A0A256W749-F1
#
_cell.length_a   1.000
_cell.length_b   1.000
_cell.length_c   1.000
_cell.angle_alpha   90.00
_cell.angle_beta   90.00
_cell.angle_gamma   90.00
#
_symmetry.space_group_name_H-M   'P 1'
#
loop_
_entity.id
_entity.type
_entity.pdbx_description
1 polymer ?
#
loop_
_entity_poly.entity_id
_entity_poly.type
_entity_poly.pdbx_seq_one_letter_code
_entity_poly.pdbx_strand_id
1 'polypeptide(L)'
;MKQILSLIFIGISFLSIGQVTYKGIGSGFRYKSSDNSFYMKATTRIQPQWDFKYNYIDSSFSNKAVIGRARLKFDGYLINENLRYKIEYDLVNGYVRDAVIKYRMGNFDLWFGQTKLPGKKR
;
A
#
# COMPACT_ATOMS: atom_id res chain seq x y z
N MET A 1 9.86 -39.54 -27.62
CA MET A 1 10.36 -39.22 -26.26
C MET A 1 10.63 -37.73 -26.06
N LYS A 2 11.44 -37.06 -26.89
CA LYS A 2 11.77 -35.62 -26.73
C LYS A 2 10.54 -34.68 -26.70
N GLN A 3 9.53 -34.92 -27.53
CA GLN A 3 8.32 -34.10 -27.57
C GLN A 3 7.37 -34.32 -26.38
N ILE A 4 7.42 -35.49 -25.75
CA ILE A 4 6.67 -35.78 -24.52
C ILE A 4 7.32 -35.05 -23.34
N LEU A 5 8.66 -35.03 -23.30
CA LEU A 5 9.41 -34.26 -22.29
C LEU A 5 9.13 -32.75 -22.38
N SER A 6 9.04 -32.18 -23.59
CA SER A 6 8.74 -30.75 -23.75
C SER A 6 7.30 -30.40 -23.33
N LEU A 7 6.34 -31.30 -23.57
CA LEU A 7 4.94 -31.10 -23.15
C LEU A 7 4.81 -31.09 -21.61
N ILE A 8 5.54 -31.98 -20.93
CA ILE A 8 5.56 -32.06 -19.46
C ILE A 8 6.20 -30.81 -18.85
N PHE A 9 7.25 -30.27 -19.48
CA PHE A 9 7.91 -29.05 -19.02
C PHE A 9 7.01 -27.81 -19.13
N ILE A 10 6.21 -27.72 -20.19
CA ILE A 10 5.20 -26.65 -20.37
C ILE A 10 4.09 -26.75 -19.31
N GLY A 11 3.63 -27.96 -18.98
CA GLY A 11 2.59 -28.15 -17.95
C GLY A 11 3.01 -27.76 -16.52
N ILE A 12 4.28 -27.94 -16.16
CA ILE A 12 4.81 -27.59 -14.82
C ILE A 12 4.89 -26.07 -14.63
N SER A 13 5.00 -25.31 -15.72
CA SER A 13 5.15 -23.84 -15.71
C SER A 13 3.89 -23.10 -15.24
N PHE A 14 2.73 -23.78 -15.19
CA PHE A 14 1.44 -23.18 -14.82
C PHE A 14 1.03 -23.39 -13.35
N LEU A 15 1.87 -24.04 -12.51
CA LEU A 15 1.48 -24.43 -11.15
C LEU A 15 1.82 -23.42 -10.04
N SER A 16 2.27 -22.20 -10.35
CA SER A 16 2.45 -21.17 -9.31
C SER A 16 1.13 -20.48 -8.98
N ILE A 17 0.26 -21.15 -8.21
CA ILE A 17 -0.91 -20.51 -7.62
C ILE A 17 -0.45 -19.86 -6.30
N GLY A 18 -0.13 -18.57 -6.36
CA GLY A 18 0.05 -17.77 -5.15
C GLY A 18 -1.29 -17.52 -4.46
N GLN A 19 -1.42 -17.87 -3.17
CA GLN A 19 -2.66 -17.67 -2.43
C GLN A 19 -2.91 -16.19 -2.13
N VAL A 20 -3.73 -15.53 -2.95
CA VAL A 20 -4.27 -14.20 -2.64
C VAL A 20 -5.30 -14.34 -1.52
N THR A 21 -5.00 -13.79 -0.35
CA THR A 21 -5.91 -13.85 0.80
C THR A 21 -6.73 -12.57 0.88
N TYR A 22 -7.98 -12.62 0.45
CA TYR A 22 -8.95 -11.55 0.65
C TYR A 22 -9.74 -11.79 1.94
N LYS A 23 -9.38 -11.11 3.05
CA LYS A 23 -10.14 -11.24 4.32
C LYS A 23 -11.46 -10.43 4.37
N GLY A 24 -11.85 -9.76 3.29
CA GLY A 24 -13.10 -8.99 3.23
C GLY A 24 -12.94 -7.50 2.92
N ILE A 25 -14.07 -6.81 2.86
CA ILE A 25 -14.19 -5.40 2.44
C ILE A 25 -13.35 -4.50 3.35
N GLY A 26 -12.61 -3.56 2.76
CA GLY A 26 -11.78 -2.58 3.48
C GLY A 26 -10.41 -3.07 3.95
N SER A 27 -10.12 -4.38 3.83
CA SER A 27 -8.82 -4.94 4.24
C SER A 27 -7.68 -4.69 3.24
N GLY A 28 -8.01 -4.28 2.02
CA GLY A 28 -7.07 -4.20 0.90
C GLY A 28 -6.66 -5.55 0.34
N PHE A 29 -5.88 -5.51 -0.73
CA PHE A 29 -5.29 -6.70 -1.35
C PHE A 29 -4.05 -7.13 -0.54
N ARG A 30 -3.95 -8.42 -0.24
CA ARG A 30 -2.82 -9.00 0.48
C ARG A 30 -2.28 -10.21 -0.24
N TYR A 31 -0.97 -10.22 -0.36
CA TYR A 31 -0.22 -11.35 -0.87
C TYR A 31 0.88 -11.70 0.14
N LYS A 32 1.00 -12.98 0.46
CA LYS A 32 2.03 -13.52 1.32
C LYS A 32 2.61 -14.75 0.62
N SER A 33 3.92 -14.77 0.42
CA SER A 33 4.59 -15.93 -0.15
C SER A 33 4.56 -17.10 0.83
N SER A 34 4.50 -18.33 0.30
CA SER A 34 4.44 -19.57 1.08
C SER A 34 5.67 -19.77 1.97
N ASP A 35 6.83 -19.30 1.52
CA ASP A 35 8.12 -19.34 2.22
C ASP A 35 8.30 -18.20 3.25
N ASN A 36 7.29 -17.36 3.46
CA ASN A 36 7.34 -16.18 4.32
C ASN A 36 8.43 -15.15 3.94
N SER A 37 9.02 -15.22 2.75
CA SER A 37 10.09 -14.28 2.33
C SER A 37 9.55 -12.95 1.84
N PHE A 38 8.30 -12.93 1.36
CA PHE A 38 7.67 -11.74 0.80
C PHE A 38 6.25 -11.56 1.32
N TYR A 39 5.92 -10.32 1.67
CA TYR A 39 4.57 -9.90 1.98
C TYR A 39 4.30 -8.53 1.39
N MET A 40 3.10 -8.36 0.84
CA MET A 40 2.60 -7.10 0.34
C MET A 40 1.15 -6.90 0.74
N LYS A 41 0.84 -5.69 1.20
CA LYS A 41 -0.50 -5.17 1.40
C LYS A 41 -0.68 -3.92 0.54
N ALA A 42 -1.55 -4.01 -0.45
CA ALA A 42 -1.96 -2.89 -1.28
C ALA A 42 -3.33 -2.38 -0.81
N THR A 43 -3.40 -1.10 -0.45
CA THR A 43 -4.61 -0.45 0.06
C THR A 43 -4.84 0.87 -0.65
N THR A 44 -6.11 1.21 -0.84
CA THR A 44 -6.55 2.53 -1.28
C THR A 44 -7.37 3.19 -0.18
N ARG A 45 -7.28 4.51 -0.06
CA ARG A 45 -8.11 5.32 0.85
C ARG A 45 -8.63 6.53 0.10
N ILE A 46 -9.95 6.65 0.00
CA ILE A 46 -10.63 7.80 -0.61
C ILE A 46 -11.51 8.45 0.47
N GLN A 47 -11.47 9.77 0.56
CA GLN A 47 -12.27 10.56 1.48
C GLN A 47 -12.94 11.70 0.71
N PRO A 48 -14.20 11.53 0.29
CA PRO A 48 -15.00 12.65 -0.22
C PRO A 48 -15.27 13.62 0.94
N GLN A 49 -15.28 14.91 0.63
CA GLN A 49 -15.52 16.00 1.56
C GLN A 49 -16.47 17.00 0.89
N TRP A 50 -17.48 17.41 1.64
CA TRP A 50 -18.41 18.44 1.20
C TRP A 50 -18.50 19.52 2.27
N ASP A 51 -18.05 20.72 1.91
CA ASP A 51 -18.01 21.88 2.79
C ASP A 51 -19.14 22.84 2.45
N PHE A 52 -19.82 23.32 3.48
CA PHE A 52 -20.80 24.41 3.42
C PHE A 52 -20.33 25.54 4.31
N LYS A 53 -20.25 26.74 3.76
CA LYS A 53 -19.81 27.94 4.48
C LYS A 53 -20.81 29.05 4.23
N TYR A 54 -21.32 29.62 5.30
CA TYR A 54 -22.12 30.84 5.26
C TYR A 54 -21.29 31.98 5.83
N ASN A 55 -21.19 33.08 5.09
CA ASN A 55 -20.51 34.29 5.51
C ASN A 55 -21.55 35.31 6.00
N TYR A 56 -21.55 35.58 7.30
CA TYR A 56 -22.51 36.50 7.95
C TYR A 56 -22.27 37.97 7.62
N ILE A 57 -21.06 38.34 7.18
CA ILE A 57 -20.70 39.72 6.84
C ILE A 57 -21.26 40.06 5.46
N ASP A 58 -21.03 39.17 4.49
CA ASP A 58 -21.44 39.38 3.09
C ASP A 58 -22.80 38.72 2.76
N SER A 59 -23.45 38.09 3.75
CA SER A 59 -24.67 37.28 3.59
C SER A 59 -24.60 36.23 2.47
N SER A 60 -23.40 35.73 2.18
CA SER A 60 -23.14 34.82 1.05
C SER A 60 -23.01 33.36 1.49
N PHE A 61 -23.46 32.46 0.63
CA PHE A 61 -23.36 31.02 0.83
C PHE A 61 -22.40 30.40 -0.18
N SER A 62 -21.46 29.60 0.31
CA SER A 62 -20.46 28.88 -0.48
C SER A 62 -20.55 27.39 -0.19
N ASN A 63 -20.69 26.58 -1.24
CA ASN A 63 -20.62 25.13 -1.18
C ASN A 63 -19.41 24.62 -1.98
N LYS A 64 -18.72 23.62 -1.46
CA LYS A 64 -17.55 23.02 -2.13
C LYS A 64 -17.53 21.51 -1.90
N ALA A 65 -17.66 20.74 -2.98
CA ALA A 65 -17.47 19.30 -2.95
C ALA A 65 -16.08 18.95 -3.53
N VAL A 66 -15.25 18.26 -2.76
CA VAL A 66 -13.89 17.84 -3.15
C VAL A 66 -13.58 16.45 -2.64
N ILE A 67 -12.61 15.79 -3.27
CA ILE A 67 -11.95 14.63 -2.66
C ILE A 67 -10.80 15.15 -1.83
N GLY A 68 -10.95 15.16 -0.50
CA GLY A 68 -9.93 15.70 0.39
C GLY A 68 -8.65 14.85 0.38
N ARG A 69 -8.80 13.52 0.31
CA ARG A 69 -7.68 12.57 0.28
C ARG A 69 -8.00 11.38 -0.61
N ALA A 70 -7.11 11.08 -1.53
CA ALA A 70 -7.07 9.82 -2.25
C ALA A 70 -5.63 9.30 -2.20
N ARG A 71 -5.42 8.09 -1.65
CA ARG A 71 -4.08 7.57 -1.37
C ARG A 71 -3.97 6.13 -1.82
N LEU A 72 -2.85 5.80 -2.48
CA LEU A 72 -2.40 4.43 -2.69
C LEU A 72 -1.31 4.14 -1.67
N LYS A 73 -1.44 3.03 -0.95
CA LYS A 73 -0.47 2.61 0.07
C LYS A 73 -0.10 1.16 -0.16
N PHE A 74 1.20 0.94 -0.29
CA PHE A 74 1.84 -0.37 -0.39
C PHE A 74 2.76 -0.53 0.82
N ASP A 75 2.47 -1.50 1.67
CA ASP A 75 3.31 -1.84 2.82
C ASP A 75 3.55 -3.34 2.89
N GLY A 76 4.75 -3.72 3.35
CA GLY A 76 5.16 -5.11 3.32
C GLY A 76 6.58 -5.33 3.82
N TYR A 77 7.10 -6.52 3.53
CA TYR A 77 8.49 -6.88 3.79
C TYR A 77 9.07 -7.71 2.65
N LEU A 78 10.39 -7.66 2.51
CA LEU A 78 11.19 -8.34 1.49
C LEU A 78 12.21 -9.23 2.20
N ILE A 79 12.51 -10.41 1.67
CA ILE A 79 13.44 -11.42 2.21
C ILE A 79 13.00 -12.00 3.55
N ASN A 80 12.69 -11.17 4.54
CA ASN A 80 12.22 -11.53 5.87
C ASN A 80 11.45 -10.36 6.53
N GLU A 81 10.86 -10.60 7.69
CA GLU A 81 10.06 -9.59 8.42
C GLU A 81 10.89 -8.41 8.96
N ASN A 82 12.22 -8.51 8.94
CA ASN A 82 13.11 -7.46 9.41
C ASN A 82 13.30 -6.36 8.37
N LEU A 83 13.27 -6.68 7.07
CA LEU A 83 13.40 -5.70 5.98
C LEU A 83 12.01 -5.31 5.44
N ARG A 84 11.45 -4.24 6.00
CA ARG A 84 10.12 -3.71 5.70
C ARG A 84 10.20 -2.55 4.73
N TYR A 85 9.17 -2.40 3.90
CA TYR A 85 9.02 -1.24 3.03
C TYR A 85 7.65 -0.58 3.22
N LYS A 86 7.59 0.72 2.89
CA LYS A 86 6.35 1.48 2.82
C LYS A 86 6.43 2.50 1.71
N ILE A 87 5.47 2.45 0.80
CA ILE A 87 5.25 3.43 -0.26
C ILE A 87 3.83 3.98 -0.12
N GLU A 88 3.67 5.29 -0.04
CA GLU A 88 2.38 5.97 -0.01
C GLU A 88 2.39 7.12 -1.03
N TYR A 89 1.44 7.10 -1.97
CA TYR A 89 1.26 8.15 -2.97
C TYR A 89 -0.07 8.87 -2.76
N ASP A 90 -0.05 10.20 -2.80
CA ASP A 90 -1.23 11.05 -2.72
C ASP A 90 -1.74 11.40 -4.13
N LEU A 91 -2.85 10.79 -4.53
CA LEU A 91 -3.47 10.97 -5.84
C LEU A 91 -4.06 12.37 -6.02
N VAL A 92 -4.53 13.01 -4.94
CA VAL A 92 -5.14 14.36 -5.01
C VAL A 92 -4.07 15.41 -5.24
N ASN A 93 -2.93 15.27 -4.56
CA ASN A 93 -1.87 16.27 -4.58
C ASN A 93 -0.70 15.92 -5.52
N GLY A 94 -0.68 14.71 -6.07
CA GLY A 94 0.33 14.27 -7.04
C GLY A 94 1.74 14.06 -6.48
N TYR A 95 1.88 13.65 -5.21
CA TYR A 95 3.21 13.48 -4.60
C TYR A 95 3.36 12.22 -3.75
N VAL A 96 4.61 11.77 -3.61
CA VAL A 96 5.01 10.65 -2.75
C VAL A 96 5.03 11.12 -1.29
N ARG A 97 4.16 10.54 -0.46
CA ARG A 97 4.04 10.86 0.97
C ARG A 97 5.01 10.06 1.83
N ASP A 98 5.20 8.79 1.47
CA ASP A 98 6.16 7.90 2.09
C ASP A 98 6.85 7.08 1.00
N ALA A 99 8.17 6.99 1.06
CA ALA A 99 8.99 6.07 0.30
C ALA A 99 10.17 5.70 1.21
N VAL A 100 9.99 4.66 2.01
CA VAL A 100 10.93 4.29 3.07
C VAL A 100 11.15 2.79 3.11
N ILE A 101 12.40 2.41 3.35
CA ILE A 101 12.82 1.07 3.71
C ILE A 101 13.23 1.10 5.19
N LYS A 102 12.84 0.08 5.95
CA LYS A 102 13.12 -0.08 7.37
C LYS A 102 13.74 -1.44 7.62
N TYR A 103 14.89 -1.48 8.26
CA TYR A 103 15.57 -2.70 8.62
C TYR A 103 15.68 -2.83 10.15
N ARG A 104 15.20 -3.94 10.70
CA ARG A 104 15.32 -4.23 12.14
C ARG A 104 16.62 -4.99 12.44
N MET A 105 17.47 -4.39 13.27
CA MET A 105 18.74 -4.92 13.76
C MET A 105 18.65 -5.10 15.28
N GLY A 106 18.05 -6.21 15.73
CA GLY A 106 17.80 -6.44 17.16
C GLY A 106 16.92 -5.34 17.75
N ASN A 107 17.51 -4.51 18.62
CA ASN A 107 16.83 -3.41 19.31
C ASN A 107 16.82 -2.08 18.52
N PHE A 108 17.50 -2.02 17.37
CA PHE A 108 17.57 -0.82 16.53
C PHE A 108 16.75 -1.02 15.25
N ASP A 109 16.08 0.04 14.79
CA ASP A 109 15.48 0.07 13.45
C ASP A 109 16.21 1.12 12.60
N LEU A 110 16.89 0.70 11.54
CA LEU A 110 17.51 1.58 10.55
C LEU A 110 16.48 1.97 9.50
N TRP A 111 16.29 3.26 9.24
CA TRP A 111 15.32 3.76 8.27
C TRP A 111 16.04 4.53 7.18
N PHE A 112 15.68 4.27 5.93
CA PHE A 112 16.22 4.97 4.78
C PHE A 112 15.09 5.41 3.84
N GLY A 113 15.06 6.71 3.53
CA GLY A 113 14.07 7.32 2.64
C GLY A 113 13.17 8.34 3.35
N GLN A 114 12.08 8.71 2.68
CA GLN A 114 11.15 9.73 3.14
C GLN A 114 9.98 9.07 3.87
N THR A 115 9.76 9.43 5.13
CA THR A 115 8.54 9.09 5.84
C THR A 115 8.29 10.04 7.01
N LYS A 116 7.09 10.01 7.57
CA LYS A 116 6.80 10.72 8.81
C LYS A 116 7.59 10.14 9.98
N LEU A 117 8.10 11.02 10.83
CA LEU A 117 8.78 10.64 12.07
C LEU A 117 7.86 9.81 12.97
N PRO A 118 8.37 8.74 13.62
CA PRO A 118 7.64 8.03 14.64
C PRO A 118 7.34 8.97 15.81
N GLY A 119 6.13 8.87 16.38
CA GLY A 119 5.74 9.67 17.55
C GLY A 119 5.04 11.00 17.24
N LYS A 120 5.03 11.49 15.99
CA LYS A 120 4.21 12.66 15.63
C LYS A 120 2.75 12.24 15.39
N LYS A 121 1.95 12.18 16.46
CA LYS A 121 0.49 12.20 16.37
C LYS A 121 0.06 13.67 16.22
N ARG A 122 -0.33 14.05 15.01
CA ARG A 122 -1.22 15.21 14.81
C ARG A 122 -2.64 14.70 14.93
#